data_AF-A0A951P6R6-F1
#
_entry.id   AF-A0A951P6R6-F1
#
_cell.length_a   1.000
_cell.length_b   1.000
_cell.length_c   1.000
_cell.angle_alpha   90.00
_cell.angle_beta   90.00
_cell.angle_gamma   90.00
#
_symmetry.space_group_name_H-M   'P 1'
#
loop_
_entity.id
_entity.type
_entity.pdbx_description
1 polymer ?
#
loop_
_entity_poly.entity_id
_entity_poly.type
_entity_poly.pdbx_seq_one_letter_code
_entity_poly.pdbx_strand_id
1 'polypeptide(L)'
;MPTVLKLAQVQSETASDLLSSADVIETMIDLKIQLHQLEQEIQALQPAFFAACLMLNTEKITRQRAIISKRLTPGQWCYSPDILEQESLLKQLKQIFQQDHDPTKGRELSWVIKLLLSATVR
;
A
#
# COMPACT_ATOMS: atom_id res chain seq x y z
N MET A 1 30.59 -14.69 -32.52
CA MET A 1 29.89 -13.99 -33.62
C MET A 1 28.38 -14.14 -33.38
N PRO A 2 27.67 -13.03 -33.18
CA PRO A 2 26.28 -12.98 -32.76
C PRO A 2 25.35 -13.08 -33.96
N THR A 3 24.14 -13.64 -33.80
CA THR A 3 23.09 -13.49 -34.82
C THR A 3 21.72 -13.36 -34.16
N VAL A 4 21.36 -12.07 -34.02
CA VAL A 4 20.07 -11.48 -34.38
C VAL A 4 18.86 -11.81 -33.49
N LEU A 5 18.73 -10.98 -32.44
CA LEU A 5 17.50 -10.26 -32.12
C LEU A 5 16.71 -9.94 -33.40
N LYS A 6 15.61 -10.67 -33.63
CA LYS A 6 14.64 -10.32 -34.66
C LYS A 6 13.25 -10.21 -34.05
N LEU A 7 12.74 -8.98 -34.13
CA LEU A 7 11.32 -8.62 -34.29
C LEU A 7 10.41 -8.76 -33.06
N ALA A 8 10.56 -7.81 -32.15
CA ALA A 8 9.40 -7.08 -31.63
C ALA A 8 9.58 -5.60 -32.03
N GLN A 9 9.71 -5.36 -33.34
CA GLN A 9 9.44 -4.04 -33.88
C GLN A 9 7.94 -3.83 -33.71
N VAL A 10 7.60 -2.96 -32.78
CA VAL A 10 6.63 -1.88 -32.94
C VAL A 10 6.04 -1.85 -34.36
N GLN A 11 4.97 -2.59 -34.57
CA GLN A 11 3.98 -2.31 -35.61
C GLN A 11 2.79 -1.68 -34.89
N SER A 12 3.04 -0.48 -34.38
CA SER A 12 2.01 0.47 -33.96
C SER A 12 2.07 1.62 -34.95
N GLU A 13 1.67 1.37 -36.19
CA GLU A 13 1.40 2.38 -37.21
C GLU A 13 0.82 1.64 -38.44
N THR A 14 -0.41 2.00 -38.86
CA THR A 14 -1.10 1.59 -40.11
C THR A 14 -2.02 0.36 -40.16
N ALA A 15 -2.86 0.11 -39.15
CA ALA A 15 -4.03 -0.78 -39.32
C ALA A 15 -5.35 -0.19 -38.80
N SER A 16 -5.39 1.14 -38.57
CA SER A 16 -6.59 1.80 -38.05
C SER A 16 -7.49 2.39 -39.14
N ASP A 17 -7.10 2.31 -40.42
CA ASP A 17 -7.93 2.72 -41.55
C ASP A 17 -8.52 1.46 -42.20
N LEU A 18 -9.85 1.32 -42.09
CA LEU A 18 -10.74 0.32 -42.71
C LEU A 18 -11.11 -0.95 -41.92
N LEU A 19 -10.97 -0.98 -40.59
CA LEU A 19 -11.76 -1.94 -39.81
C LEU A 19 -13.21 -1.47 -39.77
N SER A 20 -14.15 -2.32 -40.18
CA SER A 20 -15.56 -2.00 -40.01
C SER A 20 -15.86 -1.88 -38.52
N SER A 21 -16.91 -1.14 -38.14
CA SER A 21 -17.28 -1.01 -36.73
C SER A 21 -17.52 -2.38 -36.06
N ALA A 22 -17.92 -3.40 -36.82
CA ALA A 22 -18.04 -4.77 -36.35
C ALA A 22 -16.67 -5.41 -36.08
N ASP A 23 -15.69 -5.25 -36.97
CA ASP A 23 -14.35 -5.83 -36.80
C ASP A 23 -13.61 -5.26 -35.58
N VAL A 24 -13.81 -3.97 -35.29
CA VAL A 24 -13.26 -3.33 -34.08
C VAL A 24 -13.89 -3.92 -32.80
N ILE A 25 -15.20 -4.19 -32.82
CA ILE A 25 -15.91 -4.80 -31.68
C ILE A 25 -15.41 -6.22 -31.44
N GLU A 26 -15.31 -7.04 -32.49
CA GLU A 26 -14.81 -8.43 -32.39
C GLU A 26 -13.36 -8.45 -31.89
N THR A 27 -12.50 -7.57 -32.42
CA THR A 27 -11.11 -7.44 -31.94
C THR A 27 -11.07 -7.09 -30.45
N MET A 28 -11.97 -6.23 -29.96
CA MET A 28 -12.02 -5.92 -28.52
C MET A 28 -12.50 -7.09 -27.68
N ILE A 29 -13.46 -7.88 -28.17
CA ILE A 29 -13.93 -9.08 -27.47
C ILE A 29 -12.77 -10.08 -27.35
N ASP A 30 -12.05 -10.33 -28.44
CA ASP A 30 -10.91 -11.24 -28.45
C ASP A 30 -9.80 -10.78 -27.49
N LEU A 31 -9.46 -9.49 -27.49
CA LEU A 31 -8.48 -8.95 -26.55
C LEU A 31 -8.95 -9.05 -25.08
N LYS A 32 -10.24 -8.91 -24.81
CA LYS A 32 -10.81 -9.10 -23.47
C LYS A 32 -10.72 -10.55 -23.02
N ILE A 33 -10.97 -11.50 -23.93
CA ILE A 33 -10.81 -12.93 -23.64
C ILE A 33 -9.34 -13.25 -23.34
N GLN A 34 -8.40 -12.75 -24.15
CA GLN A 34 -6.97 -12.95 -23.95
C GLN A 34 -6.49 -12.34 -22.63
N LEU A 35 -6.95 -11.13 -22.30
CA LEU A 35 -6.64 -10.49 -21.03
C LEU A 35 -7.14 -11.31 -19.84
N HIS A 36 -8.36 -11.84 -19.93
CA HIS A 36 -8.92 -12.69 -18.88
C HIS A 36 -8.12 -14.00 -18.71
N GLN A 37 -7.69 -14.62 -19.81
CA GLN A 37 -6.85 -15.82 -19.77
C GLN A 37 -5.49 -15.52 -19.10
N LEU A 38 -4.85 -14.41 -19.46
CA LEU A 38 -3.59 -13.98 -18.84
C LEU A 38 -3.76 -13.69 -17.34
N GLU A 39 -4.87 -13.07 -16.93
CA GLU A 39 -5.18 -12.85 -15.51
C GLU A 39 -5.32 -14.16 -14.74
N GLN A 40 -5.99 -15.16 -15.33
CA GLN A 40 -6.10 -16.50 -14.74
C GLN A 40 -4.75 -17.19 -14.61
N GLU A 41 -3.90 -17.11 -15.62
CA GLU A 41 -2.54 -17.68 -15.59
C GLU A 41 -1.67 -17.01 -14.51
N ILE A 42 -1.74 -15.67 -14.40
CA ILE A 42 -1.05 -14.92 -13.33
C ILE A 42 -1.54 -15.36 -11.96
N GLN A 43 -2.85 -15.52 -11.80
CA GLN A 43 -3.45 -15.96 -10.53
C GLN A 43 -3.02 -17.39 -10.18
N ALA A 44 -2.93 -18.28 -11.16
CA ALA A 44 -2.44 -19.64 -10.97
C ALA A 44 -0.94 -19.67 -10.59
N LEU A 45 -0.13 -18.75 -11.11
CA LEU A 45 1.30 -18.62 -10.79
C LEU A 45 1.55 -17.98 -9.42
N GLN A 46 0.58 -17.23 -8.90
CA GLN A 46 0.71 -16.42 -7.69
C GLN A 46 1.27 -17.18 -6.47
N PRO A 47 0.81 -18.41 -6.13
CA PRO A 47 1.36 -19.15 -4.99
C PRO A 47 2.84 -19.49 -5.15
N ALA A 48 3.25 -19.92 -6.34
CA ALA A 48 4.65 -20.25 -6.65
C ALA A 48 5.53 -19.00 -6.65
N PHE A 49 5.01 -17.87 -7.16
CA PHE A 49 5.68 -16.58 -7.09
C PHE A 49 5.96 -16.16 -5.65
N PHE A 50 4.95 -16.23 -4.76
CA PHE A 50 5.13 -15.88 -3.36
C PHE A 50 6.12 -16.82 -2.65
N ALA A 51 6.05 -18.13 -2.91
CA ALA A 51 7.00 -19.10 -2.36
C ALA A 51 8.44 -18.75 -2.80
N ALA A 52 8.65 -18.42 -4.07
CA ALA A 52 9.96 -18.00 -4.58
C ALA A 52 10.46 -16.70 -3.92
N CYS A 53 9.60 -15.70 -3.75
CA CYS A 53 9.94 -14.47 -3.05
C CYS A 53 10.31 -14.71 -1.58
N LEU A 54 9.60 -15.62 -0.89
CA LEU A 54 9.91 -16.00 0.49
C LEU A 54 11.25 -16.73 0.60
N MET A 55 11.55 -17.66 -0.31
CA MET A 55 12.84 -18.39 -0.32
C MET A 55 14.04 -17.47 -0.50
N LEU A 56 13.90 -16.41 -1.28
CA LEU A 56 14.99 -15.43 -1.49
C LEU A 56 15.28 -14.61 -0.22
N ASN A 57 14.32 -14.51 0.72
CA ASN A 57 14.45 -13.87 2.03
C ASN A 57 15.13 -12.47 2.01
N THR A 58 14.96 -11.74 0.92
CA THR A 58 15.47 -10.37 0.73
C THR A 58 14.33 -9.37 0.74
N GLU A 59 14.51 -8.23 1.41
CA GLU A 59 13.52 -7.14 1.42
C GLU A 59 13.26 -6.55 0.02
N LYS A 60 14.25 -6.68 -0.89
CA LYS A 60 14.19 -6.16 -2.26
C LYS A 60 14.83 -7.15 -3.22
N ILE A 61 14.07 -7.55 -4.24
CA ILE A 61 14.52 -8.41 -5.34
C ILE A 61 14.58 -7.56 -6.61
N THR A 62 15.78 -7.33 -7.13
CA THR A 62 15.99 -6.60 -8.38
C THR A 62 16.09 -7.58 -9.55
N ARG A 63 15.34 -7.33 -10.63
CA ARG A 63 15.41 -8.03 -11.91
C ARG A 63 15.55 -7.00 -13.04
N GLN A 64 15.96 -7.45 -14.23
CA GLN A 64 16.22 -6.56 -15.38
C GLN A 64 15.02 -5.68 -15.75
N ARG A 65 13.80 -6.16 -15.51
CA ARG A 65 12.55 -5.49 -15.92
C ARG A 65 11.70 -4.96 -14.76
N ALA A 66 12.06 -5.26 -13.51
CA ALA A 66 11.24 -4.91 -12.35
C ALA A 66 12.03 -4.98 -11.03
N ILE A 67 11.54 -4.24 -10.03
CA ILE A 67 11.97 -4.34 -8.64
C ILE A 67 10.77 -4.83 -7.83
N ILE A 68 10.96 -5.91 -7.08
CA ILE A 68 9.96 -6.46 -6.16
C ILE A 68 10.40 -6.09 -4.75
N SER A 69 9.56 -5.39 -3.99
CA SER A 69 9.83 -5.06 -2.59
C SER A 69 8.82 -5.71 -1.67
N LYS A 70 9.30 -6.21 -0.53
CA LYS A 70 8.45 -6.73 0.53
C LYS A 70 7.96 -5.55 1.37
N ARG A 71 6.67 -5.23 1.28
CA ARG A 71 6.02 -4.29 2.20
C ARG A 71 5.21 -5.08 3.22
N LEU A 72 5.58 -4.97 4.50
CA LEU A 72 4.73 -5.41 5.58
C LEU A 72 3.70 -4.29 5.82
N THR A 73 2.51 -4.45 5.24
CA THR A 73 1.35 -3.72 5.72
C THR A 73 1.04 -4.25 7.12
N PRO A 74 0.72 -3.41 8.13
CA PRO A 74 0.21 -3.92 9.39
C PRO A 74 -0.93 -4.86 9.09
N GLY A 75 -0.76 -6.15 9.42
CA GLY A 75 -1.84 -7.11 9.25
C GLY A 75 -3.05 -6.59 10.04
N GLN A 76 -4.24 -6.65 9.44
CA GLN A 76 -5.45 -6.67 10.26
C GLN A 76 -5.39 -7.98 11.05
N TRP A 77 -4.82 -7.91 12.25
CA TRP A 77 -4.88 -9.01 13.18
C TRP A 77 -6.34 -9.10 13.63
N CYS A 78 -6.99 -10.21 13.31
CA CYS A 78 -8.29 -10.54 13.87
C CYS A 78 -8.10 -10.95 15.34
N TYR A 79 -7.76 -9.97 16.19
CA TYR A 79 -7.64 -10.18 17.62
C TYR A 79 -8.96 -10.70 18.19
N SER A 80 -8.88 -11.61 19.16
CA SER A 80 -10.07 -12.06 19.87
C SER A 80 -10.72 -10.88 20.60
N PRO A 81 -12.04 -10.94 20.87
CA PRO A 81 -12.73 -9.91 21.63
C PRO A 81 -12.02 -9.57 22.96
N ASP A 82 -11.53 -10.58 23.67
CA ASP A 82 -10.81 -10.42 24.93
C ASP A 82 -9.56 -9.52 24.81
N ILE A 83 -8.82 -9.63 23.71
CA ILE A 83 -7.61 -8.81 23.48
C ILE A 83 -8.00 -7.35 23.20
N LEU A 84 -9.09 -7.13 22.47
CA LEU A 84 -9.61 -5.79 22.20
C LEU A 84 -10.15 -5.13 23.48
N GLU A 85 -10.82 -5.92 24.34
CA GLU A 85 -11.28 -5.47 25.66
C GLU A 85 -10.11 -5.10 26.58
N GLN A 86 -9.06 -5.92 26.62
CA GLN A 86 -7.85 -5.64 27.38
C GLN A 86 -7.13 -4.38 26.88
N GLU A 87 -7.06 -4.18 25.57
CA GLU A 87 -6.48 -2.96 25.00
C GLU A 87 -7.27 -1.71 25.40
N SER A 88 -8.60 -1.80 25.34
CA SER A 88 -9.50 -0.72 25.77
C SER A 88 -9.29 -0.37 27.25
N LEU A 89 -9.27 -1.39 28.11
CA LEU A 89 -9.04 -1.22 29.55
C LEU A 89 -7.69 -0.58 29.84
N LEU A 90 -6.62 -1.02 29.16
CA LEU A 90 -5.28 -0.44 29.33
C LEU A 90 -5.24 1.04 28.91
N LYS A 91 -5.95 1.42 27.84
CA LYS A 91 -6.05 2.81 27.42
C LYS A 91 -6.76 3.66 28.47
N GLN A 92 -7.86 3.16 29.04
CA GLN A 92 -8.59 3.84 30.12
C GLN A 92 -7.73 4.01 31.37
N LEU A 93 -7.10 2.92 31.84
CA LEU A 93 -6.23 2.95 33.03
C LEU A 93 -5.06 3.92 32.85
N LYS A 94 -4.45 3.94 31.65
CA LYS A 94 -3.40 4.89 31.32
C LYS A 94 -3.89 6.33 31.40
N GLN A 95 -5.09 6.61 30.89
CA GLN A 95 -5.66 7.96 30.93
C GLN A 95 -5.96 8.40 32.37
N ILE A 96 -6.56 7.52 33.17
CA ILE A 96 -6.81 7.77 34.61
C ILE A 96 -5.49 8.09 35.32
N PHE A 97 -4.48 7.24 35.12
CA PHE A 97 -3.15 7.45 35.70
C PHE A 97 -2.53 8.80 35.29
N GLN A 98 -2.70 9.23 34.04
CA GLN A 98 -2.19 10.53 33.58
C GLN A 98 -2.96 11.73 34.14
N GLN A 99 -4.21 11.55 34.56
CA GLN A 99 -5.01 12.59 35.20
C GLN A 99 -4.69 12.70 36.69
N ASP A 100 -4.40 11.57 37.33
CA ASP A 100 -4.15 11.48 38.77
C ASP A 100 -2.69 11.74 39.16
N HIS A 101 -1.76 11.72 38.19
CA HIS A 101 -0.34 11.86 38.43
C HIS A 101 0.34 12.84 37.49
N ASP A 102 1.10 13.77 38.08
CA ASP A 102 2.00 14.64 37.33
C ASP A 102 3.14 13.81 36.68
N PRO A 103 3.52 14.12 35.43
CA PRO A 103 4.60 13.43 34.75
C PRO A 103 5.93 13.67 35.47
N THR A 104 6.60 12.59 35.86
CA THR A 104 7.86 12.64 36.63
C THR A 104 9.09 13.06 35.81
N LYS A 105 9.01 13.05 34.47
CA LYS A 105 10.04 13.62 33.56
C LYS A 105 9.40 14.18 32.29
N GLY A 106 9.84 15.37 31.85
CA GLY A 106 9.78 15.76 30.43
C GLY A 106 8.84 16.88 29.97
N ARG A 107 8.23 17.71 30.83
CA ARG A 107 7.72 19.04 30.42
C ARG A 107 7.93 20.12 31.49
N GLU A 108 8.27 21.31 31.01
CA GLU A 108 8.49 22.54 31.76
C GLU A 108 7.16 23.09 32.30
N LEU A 109 7.09 23.31 33.62
CA LEU A 109 5.98 24.00 34.28
C LEU A 109 6.07 25.49 33.97
N SER A 110 5.17 26.03 33.14
CA SER A 110 5.04 27.48 32.94
C SER A 110 3.76 28.00 33.61
N TRP A 111 3.93 28.78 34.68
CA TRP A 111 2.84 29.54 35.29
C TRP A 111 2.71 30.87 34.54
N VAL A 112 1.58 31.09 33.88
CA VAL A 112 1.31 32.35 33.16
C VAL A 112 0.44 33.25 34.04
N ILE A 113 0.99 34.39 34.46
CA ILE A 113 0.24 35.45 35.13
C ILE A 113 -0.21 36.45 34.05
N LYS A 114 -1.51 36.54 33.79
CA LYS A 114 -2.10 37.60 32.97
C LYS A 114 -2.44 38.79 33.88
N LEU A 115 -1.71 39.89 33.71
CA LEU A 115 -2.07 41.17 34.31
C LEU A 115 -3.24 41.77 33.53
N LEU A 116 -4.41 41.85 34.16
CA LEU A 116 -5.51 42.65 33.65
C LEU A 116 -5.18 44.09 33.98
N LEU A 117 -4.73 44.86 32.98
CA LEU A 117 -4.59 46.31 33.12
C LEU A 117 -5.95 46.88 33.52
N SER A 118 -6.04 47.35 34.77
CA SER A 118 -7.10 48.24 35.21
C SER A 118 -7.09 49.44 34.27
N ALA A 119 -8.10 49.54 33.40
CA ALA A 119 -8.35 50.77 32.68
C ALA A 119 -8.71 51.84 33.71
N THR A 120 -7.70 52.55 34.19
CA THR A 120 -7.86 53.74 35.02
C THR A 120 -8.53 54.79 34.15
N VAL A 121 -9.80 55.01 34.45
CA VAL A 121 -10.62 56.14 34.04
C VAL A 121 -9.83 57.44 34.19
N ARG A 122 -9.67 58.19 33.10
CA ARG A 122 -9.74 59.66 33.05
C ARG A 122 -10.24 60.11 31.69
#